data_AF-A0A1I6B6N6-F1
#
_entry.id   AF-A0A1I6B6N6-F1
#
_cell.length_a   1.000
_cell.length_b   1.000
_cell.length_c   1.000
_cell.angle_alpha   90.00
_cell.angle_beta   90.00
_cell.angle_gamma   90.00
#
_symmetry.space_group_name_H-M   'P 1'
#
loop_
_entity.id
_entity.type
_entity.pdbx_description
1 polymer ?
#
loop_
_entity_poly.entity_id
_entity_poly.type
_entity_poly.pdbx_seq_one_letter_code
_entity_poly.pdbx_strand_id
1 'polypeptide(L)'
;MLHPLVGAMLLRHWDMPEDLIQMARWHETVLRDNGRPLPDYVDVVIAANLMHYGTQEGRYARYAGVSVPALEKCLAGRNQDEPNLQGRKELVQLMTSE
;
A
#
# COMPACT_ATOMS: atom_id res chain seq x y z
N MET A 1 5.53 -20.78 4.08
CA MET A 1 5.28 -20.81 2.61
C MET A 1 6.59 -20.44 1.91
N LEU A 2 7.06 -21.23 0.92
CA LEU A 2 8.36 -21.02 0.26
C LEU A 2 8.32 -20.08 -0.96
N HIS A 3 7.15 -19.90 -1.55
CA HIS A 3 7.02 -19.18 -2.82
C HIS A 3 7.53 -17.71 -2.80
N PRO A 4 7.47 -16.91 -1.70
CA PRO A 4 8.04 -15.56 -1.72
C PRO A 4 9.58 -15.59 -1.86
N LEU A 5 10.23 -16.60 -1.26
CA LEU A 5 11.68 -16.80 -1.41
C LEU A 5 12.04 -17.22 -2.84
N VAL A 6 11.35 -18.24 -3.36
CA VAL A 6 11.62 -18.78 -4.70
C VAL A 6 11.32 -17.73 -5.78
N GLY A 7 10.22 -17.00 -5.66
CA GLY A 7 9.87 -15.91 -6.59
C GLY A 7 10.94 -14.82 -6.63
N ALA A 8 11.43 -14.38 -5.46
CA ALA A 8 12.51 -13.41 -5.38
C ALA A 8 13.82 -13.92 -6.02
N MET A 9 14.16 -15.21 -5.83
CA MET A 9 15.33 -15.82 -6.46
C MET A 9 15.22 -15.86 -7.99
N LEU A 10 14.04 -16.21 -8.53
CA LEU A 10 13.79 -16.23 -9.97
C LEU A 10 13.90 -14.82 -10.58
N LEU A 11 13.30 -13.81 -9.93
CA LEU A 11 13.40 -12.42 -10.39
C LEU A 11 14.84 -11.91 -10.37
N ARG A 12 15.61 -12.27 -9.34
CA ARG A 12 17.04 -11.94 -9.27
C ARG A 12 17.85 -12.63 -10.36
N HIS A 13 17.53 -13.89 -10.68
CA HIS A 13 18.18 -14.61 -11.76
C HIS A 13 17.95 -13.95 -13.14
N TRP A 14 16.81 -13.29 -13.31
CA TRP A 14 16.47 -12.53 -14.53
C TRP A 14 16.91 -11.05 -14.49
N ASP A 15 17.72 -10.66 -13.50
CA ASP A 15 18.22 -9.28 -13.34
C ASP A 15 17.10 -8.23 -13.32
N MET A 16 15.96 -8.59 -12.70
CA MET A 16 14.83 -7.69 -12.56
C MET A 16 15.11 -6.59 -11.52
N PRO A 17 14.43 -5.44 -11.62
CA PRO A 17 14.57 -4.36 -10.64
C PRO A 17 14.36 -4.83 -9.19
N GLU A 18 15.17 -4.32 -8.26
CA GLU A 18 15.14 -4.70 -6.84
C GLU A 18 13.74 -4.51 -6.22
N ASP A 19 13.01 -3.48 -6.64
CA ASP A 19 11.64 -3.22 -6.19
C ASP A 19 10.68 -4.39 -6.47
N LEU A 20 10.83 -5.08 -7.61
CA LEU A 20 10.03 -6.26 -7.95
C LEU A 20 10.48 -7.50 -7.16
N ILE A 21 11.79 -7.64 -6.94
CA ILE A 21 12.36 -8.71 -6.11
C ILE A 21 11.82 -8.58 -4.68
N GLN A 22 11.79 -7.36 -4.14
CA GLN A 22 11.29 -7.07 -2.80
C GLN A 22 9.78 -7.28 -2.70
N MET A 23 9.01 -6.88 -3.72
CA MET A 23 7.57 -7.19 -3.81
C MET A 23 7.34 -8.71 -3.71
N ALA A 24 8.01 -9.50 -4.54
CA ALA A 24 7.87 -10.96 -4.50
C ALA A 24 8.29 -11.54 -3.14
N ARG A 25 9.34 -11.02 -2.52
CA ARG A 25 9.87 -11.50 -1.25
C ARG A 25 8.93 -11.24 -0.07
N TRP A 26 8.27 -10.09 -0.04
CA TRP A 26 7.67 -9.56 1.19
C TRP A 26 6.14 -9.45 1.17
N HIS A 27 5.46 -9.67 0.05
CA HIS A 27 4.01 -9.47 -0.09
C HIS A 27 3.12 -10.32 0.84
N GLU A 28 3.63 -11.37 1.48
CA GLU A 28 2.90 -12.13 2.51
C GLU A 28 3.15 -11.65 3.95
N THR A 29 4.11 -10.74 4.14
CA THR A 29 4.45 -10.17 5.46
C THR A 29 3.50 -9.02 5.75
N VAL A 30 2.25 -9.36 6.09
CA VAL A 30 1.15 -8.39 6.20
C VAL A 30 1.45 -7.19 7.12
N LEU A 31 2.13 -7.41 8.24
CA LEU A 31 2.48 -6.34 9.19
C LEU A 31 3.83 -5.67 8.88
N ARG A 32 4.38 -5.85 7.68
CA ARG A 32 5.62 -5.19 7.27
C ARG A 32 5.40 -3.68 7.24
N ASP A 33 6.35 -2.96 7.82
CA ASP A 33 6.49 -1.54 7.66
C ASP A 33 7.88 -1.22 7.09
N ASN A 34 7.92 -0.47 5.99
CA ASN A 34 9.17 0.01 5.38
C ASN A 34 9.66 1.33 5.99
N GLY A 35 8.96 1.88 7.00
CA GLY A 35 9.29 3.15 7.66
C GLY A 35 9.10 4.39 6.79
N ARG A 36 8.57 4.25 5.57
CA ARG A 36 8.30 5.35 4.64
C ARG A 36 6.83 5.77 4.70
N PRO A 37 6.52 7.07 4.52
CA PRO A 37 5.15 7.56 4.55
C PRO A 37 4.34 7.15 3.32
N LEU A 38 5.00 7.05 2.16
CA LEU A 38 4.37 6.65 0.90
C LEU A 38 4.45 5.13 0.69
N PRO A 39 3.44 4.51 0.08
CA PRO A 39 3.44 3.07 -0.19
C PRO A 39 4.48 2.68 -1.25
N ASP A 40 5.08 1.50 -1.09
CA ASP A 40 5.86 0.82 -2.13
C ASP A 40 5.06 -0.32 -2.80
N TYR A 41 5.65 -1.04 -3.76
CA TYR A 41 4.97 -2.15 -4.44
C TYR A 41 4.57 -3.30 -3.51
N VAL A 42 5.29 -3.53 -2.41
CA VAL A 42 4.92 -4.55 -1.42
C VAL A 42 3.62 -4.12 -0.72
N ASP A 43 3.54 -2.84 -0.32
CA ASP A 43 2.37 -2.29 0.35
C ASP A 43 1.13 -2.40 -0.55
N VAL A 44 1.28 -2.08 -1.84
CA VAL A 44 0.19 -2.19 -2.83
C VAL A 44 -0.36 -3.62 -2.91
N VAL A 45 0.51 -4.63 -3.00
CA VAL A 45 0.08 -6.03 -3.14
C VAL A 45 -0.56 -6.55 -1.83
N ILE A 46 -0.01 -6.19 -0.67
CA ILE A 46 -0.61 -6.54 0.63
C ILE A 46 -2.01 -5.93 0.75
N ALA A 47 -2.14 -4.64 0.46
CA ALA A 47 -3.42 -3.93 0.52
C ALA A 47 -4.44 -4.56 -0.44
N ALA A 48 -4.04 -4.81 -1.69
CA ALA A 48 -4.92 -5.45 -2.68
C ALA A 48 -5.41 -6.83 -2.22
N ASN A 49 -4.53 -7.67 -1.66
CA ASN A 49 -4.90 -8.98 -1.14
C ASN A 49 -5.92 -8.86 0.01
N LEU A 50 -5.69 -7.97 0.97
CA LEU A 50 -6.60 -7.76 2.10
C LEU A 50 -7.94 -7.19 1.66
N MET A 51 -7.96 -6.28 0.69
CA MET A 51 -9.20 -5.72 0.13
C MET A 51 -10.00 -6.75 -0.65
N HIS A 52 -9.33 -7.65 -1.37
CA HIS A 52 -9.99 -8.70 -2.16
C HIS A 52 -10.58 -9.81 -1.28
N TYR A 53 -9.79 -10.34 -0.34
CA TYR A 53 -10.19 -11.48 0.48
C TYR A 53 -10.90 -11.09 1.78
N GLY A 54 -10.73 -9.85 2.24
CA GLY A 54 -11.20 -9.41 3.54
C GLY A 54 -10.48 -10.08 4.70
N THR A 55 -10.85 -9.68 5.92
CA THR A 55 -10.29 -10.20 7.17
C THR A 55 -11.33 -10.87 8.06
N GLN A 56 -12.54 -11.14 7.58
CA GLN A 56 -13.60 -11.73 8.42
C GLN A 56 -13.41 -13.23 8.62
N GLU A 57 -12.80 -13.91 7.65
CA GLU A 57 -12.54 -15.35 7.69
C GLU A 57 -11.33 -15.72 6.82
N GLY A 58 -10.96 -17.01 6.82
CA GLY A 58 -9.90 -17.54 5.97
C GLY A 58 -8.48 -17.08 6.34
N ARG A 59 -7.61 -16.97 5.33
CA ARG A 59 -6.15 -16.75 5.49
C ARG A 59 -5.80 -15.49 6.27
N TYR A 60 -6.62 -14.45 6.18
CA TYR A 60 -6.36 -13.14 6.78
C TYR A 60 -7.23 -12.84 8.02
N ALA A 61 -8.02 -13.80 8.52
CA ALA A 61 -8.90 -13.64 9.68
C ALA A 61 -8.19 -13.08 10.91
N ARG A 62 -6.94 -13.49 11.14
CA ARG A 62 -6.11 -13.04 12.26
C ARG A 62 -5.75 -11.54 12.25
N TYR A 63 -6.00 -10.85 11.14
CA TYR A 63 -5.78 -9.42 11.01
C TYR A 63 -7.08 -8.61 11.16
N ALA A 64 -8.19 -9.24 11.54
CA ALA A 64 -9.43 -8.53 11.85
C ALA A 64 -9.20 -7.51 12.98
N GLY A 65 -9.53 -6.24 12.71
CA GLY A 65 -9.36 -5.15 13.68
C GLY A 65 -7.90 -4.74 13.93
N VAL A 66 -6.93 -5.30 13.21
CA VAL A 66 -5.51 -4.95 13.33
C VAL A 66 -5.20 -3.81 12.36
N SER A 67 -4.48 -2.79 12.84
CA SER A 67 -3.89 -1.77 11.98
C SER A 67 -2.80 -2.41 11.11
N VAL A 68 -2.98 -2.33 9.79
CA VAL A 68 -2.05 -2.89 8.80
C VAL A 68 -1.38 -1.72 8.07
N PRO A 69 -0.05 -1.56 8.15
CA PRO A 69 0.66 -0.41 7.56
C PRO A 69 0.39 -0.22 6.07
N ALA A 70 0.33 -1.32 5.32
CA ALA A 70 0.03 -1.29 3.89
C ALA A 70 -1.37 -0.72 3.57
N LEU A 71 -2.40 -1.08 4.34
CA LEU A 71 -3.75 -0.53 4.17
C LEU A 71 -3.79 0.96 4.51
N GLU A 72 -3.14 1.35 5.61
CA GLU A 72 -3.08 2.76 6.01
C GLU A 72 -2.42 3.62 4.94
N LYS A 73 -1.23 3.23 4.45
CA LYS A 73 -0.50 3.99 3.43
C LYS A 73 -1.26 4.07 2.11
N CYS A 74 -1.81 2.96 1.63
CA CYS A 74 -2.52 2.92 0.35
C CYS A 74 -3.88 3.63 0.39
N LEU A 75 -4.54 3.71 1.55
CA LEU A 75 -5.85 4.36 1.69
C LEU A 75 -5.76 5.82 2.17
N ALA A 76 -4.69 6.20 2.86
CA ALA A 76 -4.48 7.58 3.33
C ALA A 76 -4.42 8.60 2.17
N GLY A 77 -3.93 8.19 1.00
CA GLY A 77 -3.88 9.03 -0.21
C GLY A 77 -5.24 9.49 -0.73
N ARG A 78 -6.37 8.88 -0.31
CA ARG A 78 -7.71 9.37 -0.70
C ARG A 78 -8.12 10.68 -0.01
N ASN A 79 -7.44 11.09 1.06
CA ASN A 79 -7.81 12.27 1.84
C ASN A 79 -6.82 13.44 1.74
N GLN A 80 -5.68 13.28 1.06
CA GLN A 80 -4.64 14.32 1.02
C GLN A 80 -4.55 15.08 -0.32
N ASP A 81 -5.11 14.53 -1.41
CA ASP A 81 -5.05 15.14 -2.75
C ASP A 81 -6.38 15.75 -3.24
N GLU A 82 -7.47 15.62 -2.48
CA GLU A 82 -8.60 16.55 -2.66
C GLU A 82 -8.25 17.84 -1.91
N PRO A 83 -8.18 19.01 -2.58
CA PRO A 83 -8.13 20.26 -1.85
C PRO A 83 -9.31 20.26 -0.90
N ASN A 84 -9.03 20.32 0.40
CA ASN A 84 -10.06 20.37 1.41
C ASN A 84 -10.99 21.56 1.10
N LEU A 85 -12.21 21.57 1.65
CA LEU A 85 -13.18 22.64 1.36
C LEU A 85 -12.62 24.05 1.59
N GLN A 86 -11.65 24.20 2.49
CA GLN A 86 -10.92 25.45 2.74
C GLN A 86 -9.96 25.82 1.59
N GLY A 87 -9.17 24.86 1.10
CA GLY A 87 -8.30 25.05 -0.07
C GLY A 87 -9.09 25.39 -1.35
N ARG A 88 -10.28 24.80 -1.52
CA ARG A 88 -11.21 25.17 -2.62
C ARG A 88 -11.72 26.61 -2.46
N LYS A 89 -12.07 27.02 -1.24
CA LYS A 89 -12.54 28.40 -0.97
C LYS A 89 -11.44 29.43 -1.21
N GLU A 90 -10.21 29.17 -0.77
CA GLU A 90 -9.07 30.07 -0.98
C GLU A 90 -8.74 30.22 -2.47
N LEU A 91 -8.77 29.11 -3.23
CA LEU A 91 -8.53 29.15 -4.68
C LEU A 91 -9.62 29.96 -5.41
N VAL A 92 -10.89 29.76 -5.05
CA VAL A 92 -12.01 30.53 -5.62
C VAL A 92 -11.88 32.01 -5.27
N GLN A 93 -11.54 32.33 -4.02
CA GLN A 93 -11.42 33.71 -3.55
C GLN A 93 -10.27 34.46 -4.25
N LEU A 94 -9.15 33.78 -4.51
CA LEU A 94 -8.02 34.29 -5.30
C LEU A 94 -8.38 34.51 -6.77
N MET A 95 -9.22 33.63 -7.33
CA MET A 95 -9.65 33.70 -8.74
C MET A 95 -10.77 34.72 -8.99
N THR A 96 -11.53 35.10 -7.95
CA THR A 96 -12.64 36.06 -8.05
C THR A 96 -12.31 37.46 -7.55
N SER A 97 -11.10 37.69 -7.06
CA SER A 97 -10.63 39.01 -6.66
C SER A 97 -9.99 39.74 -7.85
N GLU A 98 -10.82 40.30 -8.73
CA GLU A 98 -10.52 41.47 -9.56
C GLU A 98 -11.50 42.59 -9.25
#